data_AF-A0A7C7EBU0-F1
#
_entry.id   AF-A0A7C7EBU0-F1
#
_cell.length_a   1.000
_cell.length_b   1.000
_cell.length_c   1.000
_cell.angle_alpha   90.00
_cell.angle_beta   90.00
_cell.angle_gamma   90.00
#
_symmetry.space_group_name_H-M   'P 1'
#
loop_
_entity.id
_entity.type
_entity.pdbx_description
1 polymer ?
#
loop_
_entity_poly.entity_id
_entity_poly.type
_entity_poly.pdbx_seq_one_letter_code
_entity_poly.pdbx_strand_id
1 'polypeptide(L)'
;MANPFQSKNGSIIVLLLLLSSLIISFATILLSTAVMNTKMKNINKKSKNTYYVAENALEEAYAMIRDFVDLALEYARNSDNPKMAYIDFLYGNSYEQEKNQGLVAVLEDKSRYVICNMDNTSINAEMLNKLNYLQLNIKSCSTNGKIKREIVLVCHISIPEDEELYREVSSEDLVNIYDWKVER
;
A
#
# COMPACT_ATOMS: atom_id res chain seq x y z
N MET A 1 -72.93 19.90 35.22
CA MET A 1 -71.84 20.25 36.16
C MET A 1 -70.55 19.65 35.64
N ALA A 2 -69.64 20.45 35.10
CA ALA A 2 -68.31 20.00 34.69
C ALA A 2 -67.39 20.03 35.91
N ASN A 3 -66.71 18.93 36.19
CA ASN A 3 -65.96 18.71 37.43
C ASN A 3 -64.58 19.42 37.34
N PRO A 4 -64.26 20.42 38.18
CA PRO A 4 -63.05 21.24 38.04
C PRO A 4 -61.74 20.52 38.41
N PHE A 5 -61.81 19.25 38.85
CA PHE A 5 -60.66 18.46 39.28
C PHE A 5 -60.01 17.62 38.16
N GLN A 6 -60.58 17.55 36.95
CA GLN A 6 -59.99 16.78 35.85
C GLN A 6 -58.83 17.50 35.14
N SER A 7 -58.75 18.85 35.19
CA SER A 7 -57.78 19.60 34.37
C SER A 7 -56.34 19.58 34.92
N LYS A 8 -56.16 19.65 36.25
CA LYS A 8 -54.82 19.69 36.87
C LYS A 8 -54.08 18.36 36.76
N ASN A 9 -54.77 17.24 36.98
CA ASN A 9 -54.16 15.91 36.87
C ASN A 9 -53.82 15.57 35.42
N GLY A 10 -54.67 15.95 34.46
CA GLY A 10 -54.38 15.81 33.03
C GLY A 10 -53.17 16.65 32.58
N SER A 11 -53.07 17.91 33.04
CA SER A 11 -51.93 18.78 32.76
C SER A 11 -50.59 18.22 33.28
N ILE A 12 -50.59 17.59 34.45
CA ILE A 12 -49.38 16.97 35.03
C ILE A 12 -48.94 15.77 34.20
N ILE A 13 -49.90 14.93 33.77
CA ILE A 13 -49.62 13.77 32.91
C ILE A 13 -49.04 14.22 31.56
N VAL A 14 -49.61 15.27 30.94
CA VAL A 14 -49.10 15.82 29.67
C VAL A 14 -47.67 16.37 29.83
N LEU A 15 -47.38 17.10 30.90
CA LEU A 15 -46.03 17.61 31.17
C LEU A 15 -45.03 16.46 31.37
N LEU A 16 -45.42 15.42 32.11
CA LEU A 16 -44.59 14.24 32.33
C LEU A 16 -44.27 13.53 31.01
N LEU A 17 -45.28 13.36 30.14
CA LEU A 17 -45.10 12.78 28.81
C LEU A 17 -44.17 13.61 27.92
N LEU A 18 -44.29 14.93 27.96
CA LEU A 18 -43.38 15.84 27.24
C LEU A 18 -41.94 15.70 27.73
N LEU A 19 -41.72 15.67 29.05
CA LEU A 19 -40.40 15.48 29.64
C LEU A 19 -39.82 14.10 29.31
N SER A 20 -40.62 13.04 29.38
CA SER A 20 -40.19 11.70 28.99
C SER A 20 -39.84 11.63 27.50
N SER A 21 -40.62 12.26 26.64
CA SER A 21 -40.33 12.36 25.20
C SER A 21 -38.99 13.07 24.93
N LEU A 22 -38.72 14.17 25.64
CA LEU A 22 -37.44 14.88 25.55
C LEU A 22 -36.27 13.98 25.99
N ILE A 23 -36.40 13.30 27.13
CA ILE A 23 -35.36 12.40 27.65
C ILE A 23 -35.09 11.26 26.67
N ILE A 24 -36.12 10.62 26.13
CA ILE A 24 -35.99 9.55 25.13
C ILE A 24 -35.32 10.07 23.85
N SER A 25 -35.66 11.28 23.42
CA SER A 25 -35.05 11.92 22.25
C SER A 25 -33.55 12.15 22.48
N PHE A 26 -33.16 12.71 23.63
CA PHE A 26 -31.75 12.89 23.98
C PHE A 26 -31.00 11.56 24.10
N ALA A 27 -31.60 10.55 24.74
CA ALA A 27 -31.01 9.22 24.85
C ALA A 27 -30.77 8.59 23.47
N THR A 28 -31.72 8.76 22.55
CA THR A 28 -31.60 8.25 21.17
C THR A 28 -30.49 8.97 20.40
N ILE A 29 -30.35 10.29 20.56
CA ILE A 29 -29.26 11.06 19.94
C ILE A 29 -27.90 10.61 20.48
N LEU A 30 -27.76 10.45 21.80
CA LEU A 30 -26.53 9.97 22.43
C LEU A 30 -26.16 8.56 21.95
N LEU A 31 -27.13 7.64 21.94
CA LEU A 31 -26.91 6.27 21.48
C LEU A 31 -26.51 6.24 20.01
N SER A 32 -27.21 6.99 19.14
CA SER A 32 -26.89 7.09 17.72
C SER A 32 -25.47 7.63 17.49
N THR A 33 -25.07 8.66 18.25
CA THR A 33 -23.72 9.23 18.20
C THR A 33 -22.67 8.22 18.65
N ALA A 34 -22.92 7.47 19.72
CA ALA A 34 -22.00 6.45 20.22
C ALA A 34 -21.81 5.29 19.21
N VAL A 35 -22.91 4.82 18.61
CA VAL A 35 -22.89 3.81 17.55
C VAL A 35 -22.11 4.31 16.33
N MET A 36 -22.39 5.54 15.89
CA MET A 36 -21.70 6.16 14.75
C MET A 36 -20.20 6.34 15.01
N ASN A 37 -19.81 6.79 16.21
CA ASN A 37 -18.41 6.91 16.61
C ASN A 37 -17.69 5.56 16.54
N THR A 38 -18.32 4.51 17.06
CA THR A 38 -17.76 3.15 17.03
C THR A 38 -17.58 2.65 15.60
N LYS A 39 -18.58 2.87 14.75
CA LYS A 39 -18.51 2.53 13.33
C LYS A 39 -17.38 3.28 12.61
N MET A 40 -17.24 4.58 12.88
CA MET A 40 -16.20 5.40 12.27
C MET A 40 -14.80 4.97 12.71
N LYS A 41 -14.61 4.65 13.99
CA LYS A 41 -13.35 4.07 14.50
C LYS A 41 -12.99 2.77 13.80
N ASN A 42 -13.98 1.89 13.59
CA ASN A 42 -13.75 0.63 12.88
C ASN A 42 -13.36 0.85 11.41
N ILE A 43 -14.04 1.77 10.71
CA ILE A 43 -13.67 2.15 9.33
C ILE A 43 -12.24 2.69 9.28
N ASN A 44 -11.88 3.58 10.21
CA ASN A 44 -10.53 4.13 10.28
C ASN A 44 -9.48 3.05 10.55
N LYS A 45 -9.76 2.12 11.46
CA LYS A 45 -8.88 0.96 11.73
C LYS A 45 -8.66 0.12 10.48
N LYS A 46 -9.75 -0.23 9.77
CA LYS A 46 -9.66 -0.99 8.52
C LYS A 46 -8.85 -0.24 7.47
N SER A 47 -9.10 1.05 7.31
CA SER A 47 -8.36 1.90 6.38
C SER A 47 -6.86 1.93 6.67
N LYS A 48 -6.47 2.07 7.95
CA LYS A 48 -5.06 2.05 8.34
C LYS A 48 -4.43 0.68 8.07
N ASN A 49 -5.14 -0.40 8.41
CA ASN A 49 -4.64 -1.74 8.17
C ASN A 49 -4.42 -2.02 6.67
N THR A 50 -5.38 -1.64 5.81
CA THR A 50 -5.24 -1.78 4.35
C THR A 50 -4.08 -0.94 3.81
N TYR A 51 -3.83 0.23 4.40
CA TYR A 51 -2.67 1.04 4.05
C TYR A 51 -1.36 0.35 4.42
N TYR A 52 -1.22 -0.16 5.65
CA TYR A 52 -0.02 -0.86 6.10
C TYR A 52 0.27 -2.13 5.29
N VAL A 53 -0.76 -2.86 4.88
CA VAL A 53 -0.57 -4.02 3.99
C VAL A 53 0.00 -3.58 2.63
N ALA A 54 -0.49 -2.48 2.06
CA ALA A 54 0.05 -1.96 0.80
C ALA A 54 1.49 -1.45 0.95
N GLU A 55 1.81 -0.81 2.07
CA GLU A 55 3.14 -0.30 2.40
C GLU A 55 4.16 -1.42 2.60
N ASN A 56 3.83 -2.45 3.40
CA ASN A 56 4.70 -3.61 3.61
C ASN A 56 5.03 -4.34 2.29
N ALA A 57 4.10 -4.38 1.35
CA ALA A 57 4.34 -4.98 0.03
C ALA A 57 5.40 -4.20 -0.75
N LEU A 58 5.46 -2.87 -0.60
CA LEU A 58 6.49 -2.04 -1.23
C LEU A 58 7.84 -2.20 -0.53
N GLU A 59 7.86 -2.37 0.79
CA GLU A 59 9.09 -2.66 1.54
C GLU A 59 9.71 -4.00 1.10
N GLU A 60 8.90 -5.05 0.97
CA GLU A 60 9.34 -6.34 0.43
C GLU A 60 9.81 -6.23 -1.02
N ALA A 61 9.07 -5.49 -1.86
CA ALA A 61 9.46 -5.23 -3.24
C ALA A 61 10.82 -4.53 -3.31
N TYR A 62 11.06 -3.54 -2.44
CA TYR A 62 12.33 -2.83 -2.35
C TYR A 62 13.49 -3.75 -1.96
N ALA A 63 13.30 -4.64 -0.99
CA ALA A 63 14.28 -5.66 -0.65
C ALA A 63 14.59 -6.59 -1.83
N MET A 64 13.56 -7.08 -2.52
CA MET A 64 13.74 -7.93 -3.70
C MET A 64 14.46 -7.22 -4.84
N ILE A 65 14.26 -5.91 -5.03
CA ILE A 65 14.99 -5.14 -6.03
C ILE A 65 16.48 -5.14 -5.72
N ARG A 66 16.87 -4.95 -4.46
CA ARG A 66 18.27 -4.96 -4.06
C ARG A 66 18.91 -6.30 -4.35
N ASP A 67 18.28 -7.38 -3.88
CA ASP A 67 18.75 -8.75 -4.12
C ASP A 67 18.88 -9.03 -5.63
N PHE A 68 17.89 -8.62 -6.43
CA PHE A 68 17.92 -8.82 -7.87
C PHE A 68 19.00 -7.99 -8.57
N VAL A 69 19.25 -6.76 -8.11
CA VAL A 69 20.34 -5.91 -8.62
C VAL A 69 21.70 -6.49 -8.26
N ASP A 70 21.87 -7.05 -7.07
CA ASP A 70 23.13 -7.73 -6.70
C ASP A 70 23.39 -8.96 -7.58
N LEU A 71 22.35 -9.75 -7.89
CA LEU A 71 22.45 -10.84 -8.87
C LEU A 71 22.83 -10.33 -10.27
N ALA A 72 22.24 -9.21 -10.69
CA ALA A 72 22.56 -8.60 -11.97
C ALA A 72 24.02 -8.11 -12.04
N LEU A 73 24.53 -7.54 -10.94
CA LEU A 73 25.94 -7.12 -10.81
C LEU A 73 26.87 -8.34 -10.86
N GLU A 74 26.55 -9.41 -10.14
CA GLU A 74 27.33 -10.65 -10.15
C GLU A 74 27.40 -11.26 -11.56
N TYR A 75 26.27 -11.28 -12.27
CA TYR A 75 26.22 -11.72 -13.66
C TYR A 75 27.08 -10.85 -14.58
N ALA A 76 26.94 -9.52 -14.47
CA ALA A 76 27.67 -8.56 -15.28
C ALA A 76 29.19 -8.64 -15.10
N ARG A 77 29.68 -8.92 -13.90
CA ARG A 77 31.13 -9.03 -13.59
C ARG A 77 31.86 -10.09 -14.41
N ASN A 78 31.15 -11.12 -14.86
CA ASN A 78 31.71 -12.25 -15.60
C ASN A 78 31.48 -12.15 -17.11
N SER A 79 30.88 -11.06 -17.59
CA SER A 79 30.59 -10.84 -19.00
C SER A 79 31.65 -9.97 -19.69
N ASP A 80 31.84 -10.19 -20.99
CA ASP A 80 32.69 -9.36 -21.85
C ASP A 80 32.17 -7.92 -21.98
N ASN A 81 30.87 -7.68 -21.77
CA ASN A 81 30.26 -6.34 -21.73
C ASN A 81 29.37 -6.21 -20.48
N PRO A 82 29.94 -5.83 -19.33
CA PRO A 82 29.22 -5.78 -18.05
C PRO A 82 27.98 -4.90 -18.10
N LYS A 83 28.06 -3.76 -18.81
CA LYS A 83 26.95 -2.81 -18.92
C LYS A 83 25.76 -3.40 -19.66
N MET A 84 26.00 -4.00 -20.83
CA MET A 84 24.94 -4.65 -21.61
C MET A 84 24.36 -5.83 -20.83
N ALA A 85 25.21 -6.69 -20.26
CA ALA A 85 24.79 -7.85 -19.49
C ALA A 85 23.94 -7.48 -18.26
N TYR A 86 24.32 -6.42 -17.54
CA TYR A 86 23.56 -5.89 -16.41
C TYR A 86 22.15 -5.44 -16.84
N ILE A 87 22.08 -4.61 -17.88
CA ILE A 87 20.79 -4.09 -18.39
C ILE A 87 19.92 -5.23 -18.91
N ASP A 88 20.48 -6.15 -19.69
CA ASP A 88 19.75 -7.30 -20.23
C ASP A 88 19.24 -8.23 -19.14
N PHE A 89 20.01 -8.43 -18.07
CA PHE A 89 19.56 -9.17 -16.90
C PHE A 89 18.36 -8.50 -16.23
N LEU A 90 18.40 -7.17 -16.02
CA LEU A 90 17.29 -6.42 -15.43
C LEU A 90 16.01 -6.50 -16.26
N TYR A 91 16.13 -6.49 -17.59
CA TYR A 91 15.00 -6.66 -18.51
C TYR A 91 14.57 -8.12 -18.72
N GLY A 92 15.38 -9.10 -18.28
CA GLY A 92 15.12 -10.52 -18.49
C GLY A 92 15.44 -11.01 -19.91
N ASN A 93 16.31 -10.30 -20.63
CA ASN A 93 16.77 -10.64 -21.98
C ASN A 93 18.00 -11.58 -21.97
N SER A 94 18.50 -12.00 -20.80
CA SER A 94 19.67 -12.88 -20.67
C SER A 94 19.44 -14.24 -21.37
N TYR A 95 20.42 -14.79 -22.08
CA TYR A 95 20.21 -16.03 -22.86
C TYR A 95 20.43 -17.34 -22.05
N GLU A 96 20.98 -17.26 -20.84
CA GLU A 96 21.52 -18.43 -20.13
C GLU A 96 20.67 -18.98 -18.97
N GLN A 97 19.65 -18.25 -18.49
CA GLN A 97 18.78 -18.75 -17.41
C GLN A 97 17.46 -19.30 -17.97
N GLU A 98 17.17 -20.58 -17.71
CA GLU A 98 15.89 -21.24 -18.03
C GLU A 98 14.65 -20.58 -17.37
N LYS A 99 14.87 -19.57 -16.51
CA LYS A 99 13.86 -18.68 -15.93
C LYS A 99 14.21 -17.22 -16.20
N ASN A 100 14.22 -16.81 -17.47
CA ASN A 100 14.29 -15.40 -17.87
C ASN A 100 13.05 -14.62 -17.40
N GLN A 101 13.07 -14.21 -16.14
CA GLN A 101 12.11 -13.27 -15.59
C GLN A 101 12.87 -11.99 -15.27
N GLY A 102 12.61 -10.93 -16.04
CA GLY A 102 13.13 -9.61 -15.72
C GLY A 102 12.59 -9.11 -14.39
N LEU A 103 13.21 -8.06 -13.85
CA LEU A 103 12.89 -7.52 -12.53
C LEU A 103 11.39 -7.21 -12.37
N VAL A 104 10.75 -6.67 -13.41
CA VAL A 104 9.29 -6.39 -13.40
C VAL A 104 8.48 -7.67 -13.17
N ALA A 105 8.78 -8.76 -13.90
CA ALA A 105 8.06 -10.02 -13.76
C ALA A 105 8.28 -10.65 -12.37
N VAL A 106 9.48 -10.50 -11.80
CA VAL A 106 9.78 -10.95 -10.43
C VAL A 106 8.97 -10.17 -9.40
N LEU A 107 8.83 -8.85 -9.58
CA LEU A 107 8.07 -8.00 -8.66
C LEU A 107 6.56 -8.22 -8.74
N GLU A 108 6.04 -8.59 -9.90
CA GLU A 108 4.62 -8.92 -10.10
C GLU A 108 4.28 -10.35 -9.66
N ASP A 109 5.28 -11.22 -9.53
CA ASP A 109 5.11 -12.57 -9.00
C ASP A 109 4.90 -12.56 -7.49
N LYS A 110 3.62 -12.48 -7.12
CA LYS A 110 3.14 -12.49 -5.75
C LYS A 110 3.61 -13.70 -4.93
N SER A 111 3.93 -14.84 -5.57
CA SER A 111 4.39 -16.03 -4.85
C SER A 111 5.75 -15.83 -4.16
N ARG A 112 6.48 -14.79 -4.55
CA ARG A 112 7.79 -14.42 -4.00
C ARG A 112 7.70 -13.55 -2.75
N TYR A 113 6.52 -13.00 -2.45
CA TYR A 113 6.29 -12.21 -1.25
C TYR A 113 5.97 -13.11 -0.06
N VAL A 114 6.64 -12.86 1.06
CA VAL A 114 6.51 -13.64 2.29
C VAL A 114 5.43 -13.05 3.19
N ILE A 115 5.40 -11.73 3.33
CA ILE A 115 4.48 -11.03 4.25
C ILE A 115 3.18 -10.68 3.52
N CYS A 116 3.27 -10.23 2.26
CA CYS A 116 2.14 -9.71 1.48
C CYS A 116 1.55 -10.68 0.45
N ASN A 117 1.46 -11.97 0.81
CA ASN A 117 0.89 -13.03 -0.04
C ASN A 117 -0.66 -13.01 -0.13
N MET A 118 -1.35 -12.18 0.66
CA MET A 118 -2.81 -12.18 0.79
C MET A 118 -3.55 -11.84 -0.52
N ASP A 119 -4.62 -12.57 -0.88
CA ASP A 119 -5.43 -12.42 -2.11
C ASP A 119 -5.92 -11.00 -2.41
N ASN A 120 -5.97 -10.15 -1.39
CA ASN A 120 -6.47 -8.80 -1.48
C ASN A 120 -5.40 -7.75 -1.83
N THR A 121 -4.17 -8.18 -2.11
CA THR A 121 -3.04 -7.32 -2.47
C THR A 121 -2.55 -7.66 -3.87
N SER A 122 -2.34 -6.63 -4.69
CA SER A 122 -1.76 -6.72 -6.02
C SER A 122 -0.60 -5.74 -6.16
N ILE A 123 0.39 -6.15 -6.94
CA ILE A 123 1.61 -5.38 -7.18
C ILE A 123 1.78 -5.33 -8.70
N ASN A 124 1.98 -4.13 -9.22
CA ASN A 124 2.30 -3.90 -10.62
C ASN A 124 3.59 -3.11 -10.69
N ALA A 125 4.46 -3.43 -11.63
CA ALA A 125 5.72 -2.75 -11.80
C ALA A 125 5.92 -2.27 -13.24
N GLU A 126 6.52 -1.10 -13.41
CA GLU A 126 6.86 -0.55 -14.70
C GLU A 126 8.29 -0.04 -14.66
N MET A 127 9.09 -0.43 -15.65
CA MET A 127 10.47 0.03 -15.79
C MET A 127 10.62 0.93 -17.00
N LEU A 128 11.12 2.14 -16.78
CA LEU A 128 11.35 3.16 -17.79
C LEU A 128 12.86 3.42 -17.92
N ASN A 129 13.36 3.34 -19.16
CA ASN A 129 14.75 3.66 -19.44
C ASN A 129 14.97 5.19 -19.46
N LYS A 130 15.92 5.68 -18.68
CA LYS A 130 16.40 7.07 -18.68
C LYS A 130 17.89 7.08 -19.00
N LEU A 131 18.43 8.25 -19.33
CA LEU A 131 19.78 8.38 -19.89
C LEU A 131 20.87 7.66 -19.06
N ASN A 132 20.81 7.77 -17.73
CA ASN A 132 21.85 7.29 -16.81
C ASN A 132 21.32 6.34 -15.72
N TYR A 133 20.02 6.03 -15.73
CA TYR A 133 19.38 5.21 -14.72
C TYR A 133 18.10 4.57 -15.27
N LEU A 134 17.67 3.48 -14.65
CA LEU A 134 16.36 2.89 -14.87
C LEU A 134 15.42 3.40 -13.79
N GLN A 135 14.29 3.99 -14.20
CA GLN A 135 13.24 4.37 -13.28
C GLN A 135 12.27 3.21 -13.13
N LEU A 136 12.12 2.69 -11.92
CA LEU A 136 11.19 1.63 -11.60
C LEU A 136 10.02 2.20 -10.78
N ASN A 137 8.83 2.15 -11.35
CA ASN A 137 7.60 2.52 -10.68
C ASN A 137 6.91 1.25 -10.18
N ILE A 138 6.64 1.16 -8.89
CA ILE A 138 6.03 -0.01 -8.25
C ILE A 138 4.75 0.45 -7.60
N LYS A 139 3.65 -0.19 -7.95
CA LYS A 139 2.32 0.16 -7.51
C LYS A 139 1.73 -0.99 -6.71
N SER A 140 1.61 -0.77 -5.42
CA SER A 140 0.96 -1.69 -4.49
C SER A 140 -0.48 -1.25 -4.25
N CYS A 141 -1.41 -2.18 -4.42
CA CYS A 141 -2.83 -1.97 -4.21
C CYS A 141 -3.37 -3.01 -3.23
N SER A 142 -3.96 -2.56 -2.13
CA SER A 142 -4.64 -3.42 -1.17
C SER A 142 -6.12 -3.06 -1.03
N THR A 143 -6.98 -4.09 -0.96
CA THR A 143 -8.43 -3.92 -0.85
C THR A 143 -8.98 -4.63 0.39
N ASN A 144 -9.91 -3.99 1.12
CA ASN A 144 -10.66 -4.60 2.20
C ASN A 144 -12.13 -4.15 2.15
N GLY A 145 -12.97 -4.98 1.54
CA GLY A 145 -14.36 -4.64 1.26
C GLY A 145 -14.47 -3.43 0.35
N LYS A 146 -15.02 -2.32 0.85
CA LYS A 146 -15.17 -1.05 0.10
C LYS A 146 -13.96 -0.11 0.24
N ILE A 147 -12.95 -0.49 1.02
CA ILE A 147 -11.77 0.35 1.23
C ILE A 147 -10.67 -0.16 0.30
N LYS A 148 -10.20 0.71 -0.59
CA LYS A 148 -9.04 0.48 -1.44
C LYS A 148 -7.94 1.46 -1.02
N ARG A 149 -6.69 0.99 -0.95
CA ARG A 149 -5.50 1.82 -0.77
C ARG A 149 -4.48 1.48 -1.83
N GLU A 150 -3.87 2.52 -2.36
CA GLU A 150 -2.93 2.44 -3.46
C GLU A 150 -1.72 3.29 -3.13
N ILE A 151 -0.54 2.71 -3.22
CA ILE A 151 0.72 3.35 -2.90
C ILE A 151 1.68 3.08 -4.05
N VAL A 152 2.39 4.13 -4.45
CA VAL A 152 3.38 4.08 -5.52
C VAL A 152 4.75 4.40 -4.93
N LEU A 153 5.69 3.49 -5.15
CA LEU A 153 7.12 3.66 -4.89
C LEU A 153 7.82 3.90 -6.21
N VAL A 154 8.65 4.94 -6.29
CA VAL A 154 9.51 5.21 -7.43
C VAL A 154 10.96 5.02 -7.01
N CYS A 155 11.64 4.07 -7.63
CA CYS A 155 13.05 3.80 -7.43
C CYS A 155 13.85 4.19 -8.66
N HIS A 156 15.07 4.69 -8.45
CA HIS A 156 16.07 4.86 -9.49
C HIS A 156 17.16 3.80 -9.31
N ILE A 157 17.41 3.03 -10.36
CA ILE A 157 18.50 2.04 -10.41
C ILE A 157 19.57 2.63 -11.33
N SER A 158 20.69 3.03 -10.74
CA SER A 158 21.79 3.66 -11.48
C SER A 158 22.50 2.65 -12.36
N ILE A 159 22.93 3.07 -13.55
CA ILE A 159 23.72 2.23 -14.46
C ILE A 159 25.17 2.71 -14.37
N PRO A 160 26.12 1.92 -13.85
CA PRO A 160 27.53 2.31 -13.82
C PRO A 160 28.06 2.59 -15.24
N GLU A 161 28.82 3.67 -15.39
CA GLU A 161 29.41 4.04 -16.69
C GLU A 161 30.74 3.32 -16.95
N ASP A 162 31.50 3.05 -15.88
CA ASP A 162 32.80 2.39 -15.93
C ASP A 162 32.67 0.89 -15.59
N GLU A 163 33.37 0.04 -16.35
CA GLU A 163 33.37 -1.40 -16.16
C GLU A 163 34.00 -1.81 -14.82
N GLU A 164 34.97 -1.04 -14.32
CA GLU A 164 35.61 -1.31 -13.04
C GLU A 164 34.63 -1.12 -11.87
N LEU A 165 33.68 -0.19 -12.00
CA LEU A 165 32.68 0.09 -10.95
C LEU A 165 31.78 -1.11 -10.68
N TYR A 166 31.50 -1.95 -11.68
CA TYR A 166 30.68 -3.15 -11.48
C TYR A 166 31.28 -4.11 -10.44
N ARG A 167 32.59 -4.05 -10.17
CA ARG A 167 33.29 -4.88 -9.17
C ARG A 167 33.25 -4.30 -7.77
N GLU A 168 33.04 -2.99 -7.64
CA GLU A 168 33.16 -2.25 -6.38
C GLU A 168 31.80 -1.82 -5.80
N VAL A 169 30.81 -1.56 -6.67
CA VAL A 169 29.48 -1.08 -6.25
C VAL A 169 28.58 -2.23 -5.80
N SER A 170 27.69 -1.91 -4.87
CA SER A 170 26.63 -2.79 -4.37
C SER A 170 25.24 -2.27 -4.78
N SER A 171 24.20 -3.09 -4.59
CA SER A 171 22.82 -2.64 -4.77
C SER A 171 22.44 -1.42 -3.92
N GLU A 172 23.06 -1.24 -2.74
CA GLU A 172 22.81 -0.10 -1.86
C GLU A 172 23.24 1.23 -2.47
N ASP A 173 24.31 1.20 -3.27
CA ASP A 173 24.85 2.39 -3.94
C ASP A 173 24.05 2.74 -5.19
N LEU A 174 23.48 1.73 -5.85
CA LEU A 174 22.81 1.88 -7.14
C LEU A 174 21.31 2.13 -7.02
N VAL A 175 20.64 1.60 -6.00
CA VAL A 175 19.18 1.63 -5.86
C VAL A 175 18.73 2.70 -4.87
N ASN A 176 18.25 3.82 -5.40
CA ASN A 176 17.77 4.94 -4.61
C ASN A 176 16.24 5.08 -4.66
N ILE A 177 15.61 5.26 -3.50
CA ILE A 177 14.20 5.65 -3.42
C ILE A 177 14.12 7.13 -3.83
N TYR A 178 13.44 7.40 -4.93
CA TYR A 178 13.23 8.76 -5.42
C TYR A 178 11.96 9.38 -4.84
N ASP A 179 10.88 8.59 -4.79
CA ASP A 179 9.58 9.09 -4.36
C ASP A 179 8.71 8.00 -3.73
N TRP A 180 7.89 8.39 -2.77
CA TRP A 180 6.92 7.52 -2.09
C TRP A 180 5.59 8.27 -2.00
N LYS A 181 4.64 7.93 -2.88
CA LYS A 181 3.37 8.64 -3.02
C LYS A 181 2.19 7.75 -2.72
N VAL A 182 1.26 8.29 -1.92
CA VAL A 182 -0.04 7.66 -1.68
C VAL A 182 -1.03 8.19 -2.71
N GLU A 183 -1.49 7.32 -3.62
CA GLU A 183 -2.57 7.67 -4.55
C GLU A 183 -3.92 7.48 -3.82
N ARG A 184 -4.72 8.55 -3.78
CA ARG A 184 -5.95 8.62 -2.97
C ARG A 184 -7.12 7.90 -3.61
#